data_AF-A0A842XGS3-F1
#
_entry.id   AF-A0A842XGS3-F1
#
_cell.length_a   1.000
_cell.length_b   1.000
_cell.length_c   1.000
_cell.angle_alpha   90.00
_cell.angle_beta   90.00
_cell.angle_gamma   90.00
#
_symmetry.space_group_name_H-M   'P 1'
#
loop_
_entity.id
_entity.type
_entity.pdbx_description
1 polymer ?
#
loop_
_entity_poly.entity_id
_entity_poly.type
_entity_poly.pdbx_seq_one_letter_code
_entity_poly.pdbx_strand_id
1 'polypeptide(L)'
;MTKPQKTDVEILSRREGGEAGKRRAKDGVLFIMKRLIEGPVYPRDLRRELGFSRGTIMYHLNRLVKYELAKQLKDGRYAFIDYVDGQEQVIEAVCRWRRVAYRHPTVDEVAAEVGMIPEETERLVYGTKAKTGWFPPTPEMVEEAREKLGEALVCAARMKEGKPSNWAETYSDDPETMREGERFLNEHPTMLPKLSKDGMRVASWPTEASRYLGGDYQPKDRSRGTLRRAY
;
A
#
# COMPACT_ATOMS: atom_id res chain seq x y z
N MET A 1 19.74 -3.77 -1.68
CA MET A 1 20.09 -4.77 -2.72
C MET A 1 21.34 -5.53 -2.31
N THR A 2 21.17 -6.62 -1.57
CA THR A 2 22.24 -7.54 -1.16
C THR A 2 22.53 -8.48 -2.33
N LYS A 3 23.79 -8.51 -2.81
CA LYS A 3 24.21 -9.47 -3.84
C LYS A 3 24.00 -10.90 -3.29
N PRO A 4 23.39 -11.83 -4.04
CA PRO A 4 23.31 -13.22 -3.61
C PRO A 4 24.73 -13.76 -3.40
N GLN A 5 24.99 -14.32 -2.22
CA GLN A 5 26.30 -14.88 -1.88
C GLN A 5 26.58 -16.10 -2.76
N LYS A 6 27.82 -16.18 -3.28
CA LYS A 6 28.31 -17.28 -4.14
C LYS A 6 28.09 -18.70 -3.56
N THR A 7 27.86 -18.79 -2.26
CA THR A 7 27.77 -20.03 -1.48
C THR A 7 26.51 -20.86 -1.76
N ASP A 8 25.39 -20.26 -2.15
CA ASP A 8 24.13 -21.01 -2.30
C ASP A 8 24.06 -21.81 -3.61
N VAL A 9 24.78 -21.36 -4.65
CA VAL A 9 24.80 -22.02 -5.97
C VAL A 9 25.66 -23.30 -5.94
N GLU A 10 26.71 -23.36 -5.12
CA GLU A 10 27.58 -24.54 -5.02
C GLU A 10 26.94 -25.71 -4.27
N ILE A 11 26.07 -25.44 -3.29
CA ILE A 11 25.42 -26.47 -2.49
C ILE A 11 24.41 -27.28 -3.33
N LEU A 12 23.86 -26.71 -4.40
CA LEU A 12 22.84 -27.37 -5.21
C LEU A 12 23.39 -28.48 -6.13
N SER A 13 24.72 -28.61 -6.31
CA SER A 13 25.32 -29.41 -7.40
C SER A 13 26.00 -30.73 -7.04
N ARG A 14 25.92 -31.20 -5.79
CA ARG A 14 26.72 -32.35 -5.31
C ARG A 14 26.08 -33.75 -5.46
N ARG A 15 24.88 -33.91 -6.03
CA ARG A 15 24.29 -35.25 -6.22
C ARG A 15 23.98 -35.58 -7.70
N GLU A 16 24.68 -36.62 -8.17
CA GLU A 16 24.41 -37.57 -9.27
C GLU A 16 24.25 -37.06 -10.72
N GLY A 17 24.94 -37.76 -11.65
CA GLY A 17 24.94 -37.53 -13.10
C GLY A 17 26.35 -37.26 -13.67
N GLY A 18 26.68 -37.85 -14.83
CA GLY A 18 27.93 -37.60 -15.54
C GLY A 18 28.14 -36.12 -15.86
N GLU A 19 29.40 -35.70 -16.06
CA GLU A 19 29.81 -34.28 -16.15
C GLU A 19 29.01 -33.45 -17.17
N ALA A 20 28.61 -34.05 -18.29
CA ALA A 20 27.82 -33.38 -19.32
C ALA A 20 26.37 -33.06 -18.88
N GLY A 21 25.75 -33.95 -18.08
CA GLY A 21 24.41 -33.73 -17.52
C GLY A 21 24.40 -32.69 -16.41
N LYS A 22 25.47 -32.64 -15.61
CA LYS A 22 25.64 -31.66 -14.52
C LYS A 22 25.75 -30.22 -15.00
N ARG A 23 26.41 -29.97 -16.15
CA ARG A 23 26.50 -28.63 -16.74
C ARG A 23 25.11 -28.12 -17.15
N ARG A 24 24.34 -28.90 -17.91
CA ARG A 24 22.97 -28.53 -18.31
C ARG A 24 22.03 -28.26 -17.13
N ALA A 25 22.13 -29.01 -16.03
CA ALA A 25 21.29 -28.82 -14.85
C ALA A 25 21.69 -27.58 -14.02
N LYS A 26 23.00 -27.29 -13.89
CA LYS A 26 23.47 -26.04 -13.27
C LYS A 26 23.02 -24.82 -14.07
N ASP A 27 23.08 -24.90 -15.39
CA ASP A 27 22.64 -23.81 -16.26
C ASP A 27 21.13 -23.61 -16.14
N GLY A 28 20.36 -24.70 -15.99
CA GLY A 28 18.90 -24.66 -15.84
C GLY A 28 18.41 -23.83 -14.65
N VAL A 29 18.98 -24.01 -13.46
CA VAL A 29 18.57 -23.22 -12.28
C VAL A 29 18.89 -21.73 -12.46
N LEU A 30 20.04 -21.40 -13.05
CA LEU A 30 20.45 -20.01 -13.28
C LEU A 30 19.52 -19.31 -14.28
N PHE A 31 19.14 -19.98 -15.37
CA PHE A 31 18.20 -19.41 -16.35
C PHE A 31 16.80 -19.22 -15.75
N ILE A 32 16.31 -20.17 -14.97
CA ILE A 32 15.02 -20.03 -14.27
C ILE A 32 15.07 -18.87 -13.28
N MET A 33 16.11 -18.76 -12.45
CA MET A 33 16.27 -17.64 -11.51
C MET A 33 16.32 -16.30 -12.24
N LYS A 34 17.14 -16.18 -13.30
CA LYS A 34 17.20 -14.96 -14.12
C LYS A 34 15.83 -14.58 -14.64
N ARG A 35 15.06 -15.55 -15.13
CA ARG A 35 13.71 -15.31 -15.64
C ARG A 35 12.72 -14.92 -14.56
N LEU A 36 12.81 -15.48 -13.36
CA LEU A 36 11.95 -15.12 -12.23
C LEU A 36 12.23 -13.73 -11.67
N ILE A 37 13.48 -13.26 -11.79
CA ILE A 37 13.88 -11.88 -11.46
C ILE A 37 13.20 -10.87 -12.41
N GLU A 38 12.98 -11.25 -13.67
CA GLU A 38 12.26 -10.41 -14.64
C GLU A 38 10.75 -10.36 -14.37
N GLY A 39 10.21 -11.28 -13.57
CA GLY A 39 8.81 -11.28 -13.14
C GLY A 39 8.18 -12.67 -13.05
N PRO A 40 6.91 -12.73 -12.61
CA PRO A 40 6.20 -13.97 -12.38
C PRO A 40 5.91 -14.69 -13.69
N VAL A 41 6.08 -16.02 -13.71
CA VAL A 41 5.96 -16.82 -14.92
C VAL A 41 5.32 -18.19 -14.64
N TYR A 42 4.55 -18.70 -15.59
CA TYR A 42 4.02 -20.07 -15.49
C TYR A 42 5.09 -21.10 -15.85
N PRO A 43 5.07 -22.30 -15.23
CA PRO A 43 5.98 -23.39 -15.61
C PRO A 43 5.92 -23.78 -17.09
N ARG A 44 4.74 -23.64 -17.72
CA ARG A 44 4.57 -23.92 -19.17
C ARG A 44 5.32 -22.92 -20.05
N ASP A 45 5.42 -21.66 -19.62
CA ASP A 45 6.07 -20.60 -20.37
C ASP A 45 7.59 -20.72 -20.20
N LEU A 46 8.08 -21.01 -19.00
CA LEU A 46 9.48 -21.40 -18.76
C LEU A 46 9.93 -22.57 -19.64
N ARG A 47 9.06 -23.59 -19.79
CA ARG A 47 9.32 -24.73 -20.68
C ARG A 47 9.51 -24.29 -22.14
N ARG A 48 8.63 -23.40 -22.63
CA ARG A 48 8.64 -22.91 -24.01
C ARG A 48 9.84 -21.98 -24.27
N GLU A 49 10.15 -21.10 -23.33
CA GLU A 49 11.22 -20.11 -23.43
C GLU A 49 12.61 -20.72 -23.29
N LEU A 50 12.79 -21.64 -22.33
CA LEU A 50 14.12 -22.18 -21.99
C LEU A 50 14.41 -23.53 -22.65
N GLY A 51 13.42 -24.18 -23.28
CA GLY A 51 13.58 -25.48 -23.94
C GLY A 51 13.85 -26.67 -23.01
N PHE A 52 13.70 -26.49 -21.68
CA PHE A 52 13.86 -27.57 -20.72
C PHE A 52 12.63 -28.48 -20.66
N SER A 53 12.81 -29.73 -20.22
CA SER A 53 11.68 -30.62 -19.97
C SER A 53 10.81 -30.12 -18.81
N ARG A 54 9.52 -30.49 -18.79
CA ARG A 54 8.61 -30.16 -17.67
C ARG A 54 9.17 -30.64 -16.34
N GLY A 55 9.74 -31.84 -16.29
CA GLY A 55 10.34 -32.41 -15.08
C GLY A 55 11.50 -31.57 -14.56
N THR A 56 12.37 -31.10 -15.47
CA THR A 56 13.50 -30.22 -15.13
C THR A 56 13.02 -28.88 -14.56
N ILE A 57 12.04 -28.23 -15.20
CA ILE A 57 11.47 -26.96 -14.70
C ILE A 57 10.87 -27.14 -13.31
N MET A 58 10.00 -28.14 -13.12
CA MET A 58 9.34 -28.38 -11.82
C MET A 58 10.34 -28.76 -10.73
N TYR A 59 11.37 -29.55 -11.06
CA TYR A 59 12.43 -29.90 -10.12
C TYR A 59 13.14 -28.66 -9.58
N HIS A 60 13.54 -27.73 -10.45
CA HIS A 60 14.22 -26.51 -10.04
C HIS A 60 13.28 -25.54 -9.30
N LEU A 61 12.05 -25.35 -9.77
CA LEU A 61 11.06 -24.50 -9.09
C LEU A 61 10.78 -25.00 -7.67
N ASN A 62 10.54 -26.30 -7.49
CA ASN A 62 10.29 -26.88 -6.17
C ASN A 62 11.50 -26.70 -5.23
N ARG A 63 12.74 -26.78 -5.75
CA ARG A 63 13.93 -26.47 -4.95
C ARG A 63 14.01 -24.99 -4.60
N LEU A 64 13.78 -24.08 -5.55
CA LEU A 64 13.79 -22.64 -5.28
C LEU A 64 12.75 -22.26 -4.22
N VAL A 65 11.54 -22.84 -4.28
CA VAL A 65 10.51 -22.64 -3.24
C VAL A 65 10.95 -23.24 -1.91
N LYS A 66 11.51 -24.46 -1.91
CA LYS A 66 12.01 -25.12 -0.70
C LYS A 66 13.09 -24.31 0.03
N TYR A 67 13.92 -23.58 -0.72
CA TYR A 67 14.97 -22.73 -0.16
C TYR A 67 14.55 -21.26 -0.03
N GLU A 68 13.26 -20.95 -0.15
CA GLU A 68 12.72 -19.58 -0.01
C GLU A 68 13.35 -18.56 -0.98
N LEU A 69 13.82 -19.02 -2.14
CA LEU A 69 14.33 -18.17 -3.22
C LEU A 69 13.24 -17.79 -4.23
N ALA A 70 12.16 -18.56 -4.26
CA ALA A 70 10.98 -18.29 -5.07
C ALA A 70 9.72 -18.58 -4.27
N LYS A 71 8.59 -18.04 -4.70
CA LYS A 71 7.26 -18.37 -4.16
C LYS A 71 6.29 -18.66 -5.29
N GLN A 72 5.30 -19.50 -5.00
CA GLN A 72 4.19 -19.74 -5.90
C GLN A 72 3.08 -18.73 -5.59
N LEU A 73 2.61 -18.02 -6.60
CA LEU A 73 1.48 -17.10 -6.51
C LEU A 73 0.15 -17.87 -6.56
N LYS A 74 -0.93 -17.23 -6.09
CA LYS A 74 -2.28 -17.83 -6.02
C LYS A 74 -2.80 -18.32 -7.37
N ASP A 75 -2.36 -17.71 -8.46
CA ASP A 75 -2.75 -18.06 -9.84
C ASP A 75 -1.89 -19.18 -10.46
N GLY A 76 -0.94 -19.75 -9.70
CA GLY A 76 -0.07 -20.83 -10.14
C GLY A 76 1.21 -20.37 -10.85
N ARG A 77 1.45 -19.06 -11.01
CA ARG A 77 2.75 -18.53 -11.44
C ARG A 77 3.79 -18.69 -10.33
N TYR A 78 5.06 -18.71 -10.71
CA TYR A 78 6.18 -18.66 -9.79
C TYR A 78 6.84 -17.29 -9.94
N ALA A 79 7.27 -16.71 -8.83
CA ALA A 79 7.98 -15.44 -8.79
C ALA A 79 9.20 -15.54 -7.87
N PHE A 80 10.16 -14.64 -8.02
CA PHE A 80 11.24 -14.51 -7.04
C PHE A 80 10.68 -14.15 -5.66
N ILE A 81 11.38 -14.49 -4.57
CA ILE A 81 10.83 -14.34 -3.22
C ILE A 81 10.43 -12.88 -2.89
N ASP A 82 11.20 -11.92 -3.39
CA ASP A 82 11.00 -10.49 -3.21
C ASP A 82 9.95 -9.87 -4.15
N TYR A 83 9.42 -10.66 -5.11
CA TYR A 83 8.39 -10.17 -6.03
C TYR A 83 7.15 -9.78 -5.23
N VAL A 84 6.74 -8.53 -5.32
CA VAL A 84 5.46 -8.08 -4.78
C VAL A 84 4.47 -8.00 -5.94
N ASP A 85 3.32 -8.64 -5.79
CA ASP A 85 2.30 -8.56 -6.82
C ASP A 85 1.73 -7.14 -6.86
N GLY A 86 2.01 -6.42 -7.94
CA GLY A 86 1.58 -5.03 -8.08
C GLY A 86 0.06 -4.89 -7.96
N GLN A 87 -0.71 -5.92 -8.33
CA GLN A 87 -2.15 -5.93 -8.10
C GLN A 87 -2.51 -5.97 -6.61
N GLU A 88 -1.82 -6.77 -5.80
CA GLU A 88 -2.09 -6.84 -4.35
C GLU A 88 -1.72 -5.52 -3.68
N GLN A 89 -0.58 -4.91 -4.04
CA GLN A 89 -0.20 -3.58 -3.53
C GLN A 89 -1.23 -2.51 -3.89
N VAL A 90 -1.70 -2.49 -5.12
CA VAL A 90 -2.73 -1.54 -5.57
C VAL A 90 -4.05 -1.76 -4.83
N ILE A 91 -4.47 -3.02 -4.64
CA ILE A 91 -5.69 -3.34 -3.87
C ILE A 91 -5.56 -2.85 -2.42
N GLU A 92 -4.44 -3.13 -1.77
CA GLU A 92 -4.17 -2.70 -0.40
C GLU A 92 -4.15 -1.18 -0.27
N ALA A 93 -3.47 -0.49 -1.20
CA ALA A 93 -3.43 0.97 -1.24
C ALA A 93 -4.85 1.56 -1.40
N VAL A 94 -5.63 1.08 -2.37
CA VAL A 94 -7.01 1.56 -2.58
C VAL A 94 -7.88 1.33 -1.36
N CYS A 95 -7.80 0.16 -0.71
CA CYS A 95 -8.55 -0.14 0.51
C CYS A 95 -8.14 0.76 1.68
N ARG A 96 -6.84 1.02 1.84
CA ARG A 96 -6.32 1.92 2.88
C ARG A 96 -6.81 3.35 2.67
N TRP A 97 -6.71 3.88 1.46
CA TRP A 97 -7.24 5.20 1.11
C TRP A 97 -8.73 5.31 1.39
N ARG A 98 -9.52 4.30 1.02
CA ARG A 98 -10.96 4.33 1.28
C ARG A 98 -11.29 4.37 2.77
N ARG A 99 -10.51 3.67 3.59
CA ARG A 99 -10.68 3.64 5.05
C ARG A 99 -10.28 4.97 5.71
N VAL A 100 -9.17 5.55 5.28
CA VAL A 100 -8.58 6.74 5.93
C VAL A 100 -9.15 8.04 5.34
N ALA A 101 -9.17 8.16 4.02
CA ALA A 101 -9.52 9.40 3.33
C ALA A 101 -10.99 9.49 2.91
N TYR A 102 -11.87 8.54 3.29
CA TYR A 102 -13.30 8.53 2.97
C TYR A 102 -13.67 8.55 1.48
N ARG A 103 -12.72 8.32 0.58
CA ARG A 103 -12.93 8.30 -0.88
C ARG A 103 -12.00 7.30 -1.55
N HIS A 104 -12.24 7.05 -2.84
CA HIS A 104 -11.24 6.37 -3.66
C HIS A 104 -10.04 7.30 -3.92
N PRO A 105 -8.81 6.75 -3.99
CA PRO A 105 -7.64 7.52 -4.38
C PRO A 105 -7.63 7.80 -5.88
N THR A 106 -6.93 8.86 -6.30
CA THR A 106 -6.54 9.06 -7.69
C THR A 106 -5.47 8.05 -8.10
N VAL A 107 -5.22 7.92 -9.41
CA VAL A 107 -4.12 7.07 -9.92
C VAL A 107 -2.77 7.54 -9.36
N ASP A 108 -2.52 8.85 -9.34
CA ASP A 108 -1.25 9.42 -8.84
C ASP A 108 -1.04 9.15 -7.35
N GLU A 109 -2.10 9.20 -6.55
CA GLU A 109 -2.05 8.88 -5.11
C GLU A 109 -1.71 7.41 -4.86
N VAL A 110 -2.29 6.50 -5.65
CA VAL A 110 -1.94 5.07 -5.59
C VAL A 110 -0.51 4.87 -6.06
N ALA A 111 -0.11 5.49 -7.18
CA ALA A 111 1.23 5.35 -7.76
C ALA A 111 2.30 5.80 -6.77
N ALA A 112 2.10 6.96 -6.14
CA ALA A 112 2.95 7.46 -5.06
C ALA A 112 2.96 6.53 -3.83
N GLU A 113 1.87 5.82 -3.53
CA GLU A 113 1.83 4.85 -2.43
C GLU A 113 2.65 3.61 -2.69
N VAL A 114 2.49 3.02 -3.86
CA VAL A 114 3.08 1.73 -4.20
C VAL A 114 4.47 1.88 -4.82
N GLY A 115 4.90 3.09 -5.14
CA GLY A 115 6.18 3.38 -5.78
C GLY A 115 6.22 2.94 -7.24
N MET A 116 5.08 3.03 -7.95
CA MET A 116 4.97 2.69 -9.37
C MET A 116 4.82 3.95 -10.22
N ILE A 117 5.02 3.81 -11.53
CA ILE A 117 4.69 4.87 -12.49
C ILE A 117 3.16 4.98 -12.65
N PRO A 118 2.60 6.18 -12.88
CA PRO A 118 1.17 6.37 -13.03
C PRO A 118 0.52 5.51 -14.12
N GLU A 119 1.18 5.31 -15.26
CA GLU A 119 0.61 4.55 -16.39
C GLU A 119 0.47 3.06 -16.10
N GLU A 120 1.41 2.48 -15.33
CA GLU A 120 1.32 1.10 -14.87
C GLU A 120 0.24 0.97 -13.79
N THR A 121 0.24 1.93 -12.85
CA THR A 121 -0.75 1.99 -11.78
C THR A 121 -2.16 2.09 -12.31
N GLU A 122 -2.41 2.93 -13.31
CA GLU A 122 -3.70 3.09 -13.96
C GLU A 122 -4.23 1.74 -14.46
N ARG A 123 -3.40 1.00 -15.21
CA ARG A 123 -3.77 -0.34 -15.73
C ARG A 123 -4.13 -1.30 -14.60
N LEU A 124 -3.35 -1.32 -13.51
CA LEU A 124 -3.59 -2.21 -12.36
C LEU A 124 -4.85 -1.81 -11.59
N VAL A 125 -5.09 -0.52 -11.38
CA VAL A 125 -6.26 0.02 -10.68
C VAL A 125 -7.54 -0.32 -11.46
N TYR A 126 -7.57 -0.08 -12.78
CA TYR A 126 -8.70 -0.50 -13.63
C TYR A 126 -8.87 -2.02 -13.66
N GLY A 127 -7.77 -2.77 -13.73
CA GLY A 127 -7.79 -4.24 -13.71
C GLY A 127 -8.29 -4.84 -12.39
N THR A 128 -8.16 -4.11 -11.28
CA THR A 128 -8.59 -4.56 -9.94
C THR A 128 -9.92 -3.97 -9.50
N LYS A 129 -10.59 -3.17 -10.35
CA LYS A 129 -11.88 -2.51 -10.09
C LYS A 129 -12.95 -3.46 -9.55
N ALA A 130 -13.07 -4.68 -10.09
CA ALA A 130 -14.06 -5.66 -9.64
C ALA A 130 -13.87 -6.09 -8.17
N LYS A 131 -12.64 -6.02 -7.65
CA LYS A 131 -12.30 -6.36 -6.26
C LYS A 131 -12.42 -5.16 -5.32
N THR A 132 -11.98 -3.98 -5.78
CA THR A 132 -11.88 -2.78 -4.94
C THR A 132 -13.13 -1.89 -5.00
N GLY A 133 -13.95 -2.04 -6.03
CA GLY A 133 -15.03 -1.11 -6.35
C GLY A 133 -14.53 0.26 -6.86
N TRP A 134 -13.24 0.36 -7.22
CA TRP A 134 -12.62 1.65 -7.53
C TRP A 134 -13.26 2.38 -8.72
N PHE A 135 -13.36 3.69 -8.58
CA PHE A 135 -13.66 4.62 -9.65
C PHE A 135 -12.85 5.91 -9.42
N PRO A 136 -12.52 6.66 -10.48
CA PRO A 136 -11.77 7.90 -10.34
C PRO A 136 -12.62 8.93 -9.56
N PRO A 137 -12.11 9.49 -8.44
CA PRO A 137 -12.86 10.48 -7.67
C PRO A 137 -12.99 11.80 -8.46
N THR A 138 -14.11 12.50 -8.30
CA THR A 138 -14.25 13.86 -8.82
C THR A 138 -13.53 14.86 -7.89
N PRO A 139 -13.14 16.06 -8.38
CA PRO A 139 -12.54 17.09 -7.52
C PRO A 139 -13.40 17.43 -6.29
N GLU A 140 -14.72 17.47 -6.44
CA GLU A 140 -15.65 17.77 -5.34
C GLU A 140 -15.61 16.67 -4.27
N MET A 141 -15.56 15.39 -4.67
CA MET A 141 -15.39 14.28 -3.74
C MET A 141 -14.05 14.34 -3.01
N VAL A 142 -12.99 14.79 -3.70
CA VAL A 142 -11.67 14.96 -3.09
C VAL A 142 -11.73 16.02 -1.99
N GLU A 143 -12.31 17.18 -2.28
CA GLU A 143 -12.43 18.29 -1.34
C GLU A 143 -13.34 17.97 -0.15
N GLU A 144 -14.51 17.37 -0.38
CA GLU A 144 -15.43 16.99 0.71
C GLU A 144 -14.78 15.98 1.67
N ALA A 145 -14.12 14.97 1.11
CA ALA A 145 -13.49 13.92 1.91
C ALA A 145 -12.25 14.44 2.67
N ARG A 146 -11.50 15.36 2.06
CA ARG A 146 -10.37 16.08 2.66
C ARG A 146 -10.83 16.96 3.83
N GLU A 147 -11.94 17.68 3.65
CA GLU A 147 -12.54 18.49 4.70
C GLU A 147 -13.00 17.62 5.89
N LYS A 148 -13.72 16.54 5.61
CA LYS A 148 -14.19 15.59 6.62
C LYS A 148 -13.03 14.97 7.41
N LEU A 149 -11.97 14.52 6.72
CA LEU A 149 -10.77 13.98 7.36
C LEU A 149 -10.08 15.02 8.24
N GLY A 150 -9.89 16.24 7.73
CA GLY A 150 -9.23 17.29 8.48
C GLY A 150 -9.98 17.66 9.76
N GLU A 151 -11.31 17.78 9.69
CA GLU A 151 -12.15 18.04 10.86
C GLU A 151 -12.10 16.90 11.88
N ALA A 152 -12.14 15.63 11.43
CA ALA A 152 -12.02 14.47 12.30
C ALA A 152 -10.66 14.42 13.02
N LEU A 153 -9.56 14.70 12.31
CA LEU A 153 -8.22 14.73 12.90
C LEU A 153 -8.04 15.88 13.91
N VAL A 154 -8.61 17.06 13.62
CA VAL A 154 -8.62 18.17 14.58
C VAL A 154 -9.45 17.81 15.80
N CYS A 155 -10.63 17.23 15.62
CA CYS A 155 -11.48 16.76 16.72
C CYS A 155 -10.73 15.76 17.61
N ALA A 156 -10.07 14.78 17.01
CA ALA A 156 -9.24 13.78 17.69
C ALA A 156 -8.07 14.42 18.47
N ALA A 157 -7.39 15.42 17.90
CA ALA A 157 -6.34 16.14 18.60
C ALA A 157 -6.88 16.93 19.80
N ARG A 158 -8.06 17.55 19.67
CA ARG A 158 -8.73 18.27 20.77
C ARG A 158 -9.18 17.32 21.88
N MET A 159 -9.72 16.16 21.54
CA MET A 159 -10.02 15.07 22.48
C MET A 159 -8.77 14.66 23.27
N LYS A 160 -7.65 14.47 22.57
CA LYS A 160 -6.38 14.06 23.17
C LYS A 160 -5.78 15.12 24.11
N GLU A 161 -5.82 16.39 23.71
CA GLU A 161 -5.21 17.49 24.47
C GLU A 161 -6.16 18.08 25.53
N GLY A 162 -7.46 17.81 25.44
CA GLY A 162 -8.49 18.43 26.28
C GLY A 162 -8.63 19.94 26.04
N LYS A 163 -8.33 20.41 24.82
CA LYS A 163 -8.26 21.85 24.47
C LYS A 163 -9.06 22.18 23.22
N PRO A 164 -9.79 23.31 23.21
CA PRO A 164 -10.15 24.10 24.38
C PRO A 164 -10.98 23.26 25.37
N SER A 165 -11.15 23.69 26.62
CA SER A 165 -11.89 22.91 27.64
C SER A 165 -13.32 22.58 27.22
N ASN A 166 -13.92 23.39 26.34
CA ASN A 166 -15.25 23.20 25.77
C ASN A 166 -15.24 22.65 24.33
N TRP A 167 -14.17 21.95 23.91
CA TRP A 167 -14.06 21.43 22.55
C TRP A 167 -15.28 20.58 22.12
N ALA A 168 -15.90 19.84 23.05
CA ALA A 168 -17.05 18.98 22.75
C ALA A 168 -18.27 19.79 22.28
N GLU A 169 -18.49 20.99 22.82
CA GLU A 169 -19.58 21.88 22.41
C GLU A 169 -19.43 22.31 20.94
N THR A 170 -18.19 22.41 20.46
CA THR A 170 -17.83 22.82 19.09
C THR A 170 -18.25 21.80 18.02
N TYR A 171 -18.56 20.56 18.43
CA TYR A 171 -19.01 19.47 17.56
C TYR A 171 -20.39 18.93 17.96
N SER A 172 -21.15 19.67 18.78
CA SER A 172 -22.46 19.22 19.27
C SER A 172 -23.50 19.04 18.15
N ASP A 173 -23.33 19.73 17.03
CA ASP A 173 -24.13 19.63 15.81
C ASP A 173 -23.59 18.63 14.78
N ASP A 174 -22.44 18.01 15.06
CA ASP A 174 -21.71 17.12 14.15
C ASP A 174 -21.21 15.85 14.88
N PRO A 175 -22.13 14.96 15.29
CA PRO A 175 -21.78 13.72 16.00
C PRO A 175 -21.01 12.73 15.13
N GLU A 176 -21.05 12.87 13.80
CA GLU A 176 -20.26 12.04 12.90
C GLU A 176 -18.77 12.37 13.02
N THR A 177 -18.39 13.65 12.96
CA THR A 177 -17.00 14.07 13.15
C THR A 177 -16.46 13.67 14.52
N MET A 178 -17.27 13.70 15.57
CA MET A 178 -16.86 13.20 16.89
C MET A 178 -16.53 11.70 16.88
N ARG A 179 -17.41 10.87 16.31
CA ARG A 179 -17.21 9.41 16.23
C ARG A 179 -15.94 9.07 15.43
N GLU A 180 -15.75 9.77 14.32
CA GLU A 180 -14.57 9.60 13.49
C GLU A 180 -13.30 10.10 14.18
N GLY A 181 -13.38 11.21 14.93
CA GLY A 181 -12.30 11.71 15.76
C GLY A 181 -11.86 10.70 16.82
N GLU A 182 -12.81 10.06 17.51
CA GLU A 182 -12.52 8.99 18.47
C GLU A 182 -11.85 7.79 17.79
N ARG A 183 -12.32 7.39 16.59
CA ARG A 183 -11.67 6.33 15.80
C ARG A 183 -10.22 6.68 15.49
N PHE A 184 -9.95 7.89 14.99
CA PHE A 184 -8.59 8.33 14.65
C PHE A 184 -7.67 8.44 15.85
N LEU A 185 -8.19 8.89 17.00
CA LEU A 185 -7.45 8.94 18.25
C LEU A 185 -6.94 7.54 18.65
N ASN A 186 -7.76 6.51 18.44
CA ASN A 186 -7.45 5.13 18.80
C ASN A 186 -6.60 4.40 17.74
N GLU A 187 -6.95 4.52 16.45
CA GLU A 187 -6.37 3.72 15.36
C GLU A 187 -5.15 4.40 14.70
N HIS A 188 -5.08 5.72 14.71
CA HIS A 188 -4.13 6.51 13.92
C HIS A 188 -3.54 7.72 14.68
N PRO A 189 -2.99 7.53 15.90
CA PRO A 189 -2.51 8.64 16.72
C PRO A 189 -1.33 9.42 16.13
N THR A 190 -0.63 8.87 15.13
CA THR A 190 0.47 9.50 14.39
C THR A 190 0.00 10.54 13.37
N MET A 191 -1.28 10.52 12.99
CA MET A 191 -1.88 11.48 12.05
C MET A 191 -2.38 12.77 12.75
N LEU A 192 -2.38 12.82 14.08
CA LEU A 192 -2.98 13.94 14.79
C LEU A 192 -2.17 15.23 14.63
N PRO A 193 -2.81 16.35 14.25
CA PRO A 193 -2.15 17.64 14.16
C PRO A 193 -1.62 18.10 15.52
N LYS A 194 -0.58 18.94 15.49
CA LYS A 194 -0.23 19.74 16.65
C LYS A 194 -1.13 20.97 16.68
N LEU A 195 -1.83 21.19 17.78
CA LEU A 195 -2.67 22.36 17.95
C LEU A 195 -1.86 23.56 18.48
N SER A 196 -2.40 24.76 18.28
CA SER A 196 -1.92 25.96 18.96
C SER A 196 -2.16 25.89 20.47
N LYS A 197 -1.53 26.79 21.24
CA LYS A 197 -1.62 26.80 22.71
C LYS A 197 -3.06 26.84 23.24
N ASP A 198 -3.95 27.51 22.53
CA ASP A 198 -5.38 27.66 22.83
C ASP A 198 -6.26 26.50 22.29
N GLY A 199 -5.69 25.56 21.52
CA GLY A 199 -6.43 24.46 20.89
C GLY A 199 -7.32 24.88 19.71
N MET A 200 -7.29 26.15 19.32
CA MET A 200 -8.23 26.70 18.33
C MET A 200 -7.75 26.52 16.89
N ARG A 201 -6.43 26.50 16.66
CA ARG A 201 -5.82 26.39 15.33
C ARG A 201 -4.91 25.16 15.24
N VAL A 202 -4.72 24.67 14.02
CA VAL A 202 -3.66 23.70 13.72
C VAL A 202 -2.36 24.46 13.52
N ALA A 203 -1.36 24.14 14.34
CA ALA A 203 -0.01 24.69 14.20
C ALA A 203 0.80 23.98 13.12
N SER A 204 0.66 22.65 13.01
CA SER A 204 1.31 21.86 11.98
C SER A 204 0.64 20.50 11.79
N TRP A 205 0.59 20.02 10.55
CA TRP A 205 0.19 18.66 10.21
C TRP A 205 1.39 17.70 10.19
N PRO A 206 1.26 16.47 10.71
CA PRO A 206 2.24 15.42 10.47
C PRO A 206 2.34 15.08 8.98
N THR A 207 3.49 14.56 8.56
CA THR A 207 3.71 14.10 7.17
C THR A 207 2.67 13.07 6.74
N GLU A 208 2.30 12.16 7.64
CA GLU A 208 1.31 11.12 7.37
C GLU A 208 -0.08 11.70 7.07
N ALA A 209 -0.53 12.71 7.82
CA ALA A 209 -1.80 13.40 7.56
C ALA A 209 -1.75 14.27 6.30
N SER A 210 -0.64 14.99 6.10
CA SER A 210 -0.43 15.89 4.95
C SER A 210 -0.52 15.15 3.61
N ARG A 211 -0.18 13.86 3.60
CA ARG A 211 -0.33 13.00 2.44
C ARG A 211 -1.78 12.89 1.95
N TYR A 212 -2.74 12.88 2.87
CA TYR A 212 -4.17 12.76 2.55
C TYR A 212 -4.86 14.12 2.41
N LEU A 213 -4.38 15.12 3.17
CA LEU A 213 -4.97 16.46 3.20
C LEU A 213 -4.43 17.40 2.12
N GLY A 214 -3.24 17.12 1.58
CA GLY A 214 -2.49 18.11 0.80
C GLY A 214 -1.80 19.13 1.71
N GLY A 215 -0.76 19.79 1.18
CA GLY A 215 0.07 20.71 1.95
C GLY A 215 -0.58 22.06 2.27
N ASP A 216 -1.69 22.39 1.62
CA ASP A 216 -2.37 23.68 1.69
C ASP A 216 -3.67 23.65 2.53
N TYR A 217 -4.07 22.47 3.02
CA TYR A 217 -5.34 22.32 3.72
C TYR A 217 -5.39 23.12 5.04
N GLN A 218 -6.47 23.88 5.18
CA GLN A 218 -6.82 24.61 6.39
C GLN A 218 -8.15 24.11 6.94
N PRO A 219 -8.24 23.74 8.23
CA PRO A 219 -9.49 23.31 8.84
C PRO A 219 -10.49 24.46 8.92
N LYS A 220 -11.78 24.13 9.08
CA LYS A 220 -12.84 25.12 9.19
C LYS A 220 -12.65 25.99 10.43
N ASP A 221 -12.84 27.29 10.26
CA ASP A 221 -12.85 28.22 11.40
C ASP A 221 -14.15 28.07 12.19
N ARG A 222 -14.12 27.22 13.21
CA ARG A 222 -15.25 27.01 14.13
C ARG A 222 -15.38 28.09 15.22
N SER A 223 -14.52 29.12 15.25
CA SER A 223 -14.59 30.19 16.26
C SER A 223 -15.86 31.05 16.15
N ARG A 224 -16.52 31.07 14.98
CA ARG A 224 -17.69 31.93 14.71
C ARG A 224 -19.05 31.28 15.00
N GLY A 225 -19.08 29.98 15.30
CA GLY A 225 -20.33 29.20 15.45
C GLY A 225 -21.10 29.41 16.75
N THR A 226 -20.45 29.89 17.81
CA THR A 226 -21.06 30.05 19.15
C THR A 226 -21.95 31.29 19.30
N LEU A 227 -22.01 32.19 18.31
CA LEU A 227 -22.77 33.45 18.41
C LEU A 227 -24.25 33.39 18.00
N ARG A 228 -24.82 32.22 17.68
CA ARG A 228 -26.16 32.13 17.04
C ARG A 228 -27.34 31.58 17.86
N ARG A 229 -27.26 31.45 19.18
CA ARG A 229 -28.45 31.12 20.01
C ARG A 229 -28.60 32.07 21.21
N ALA A 230 -28.94 33.31 20.90
CA ALA A 230 -29.54 34.24 21.86
C ALA A 230 -30.82 34.80 21.24
N TYR A 231 -31.85 33.96 21.10
CA TYR A 231 -33.24 34.34 20.83
C TYR A 231 -34.17 33.34 21.52
#